data_AF-A0A416ML34-F1
#
_entry.id   AF-A0A416ML34-F1
#
_cell.length_a   1.000
_cell.length_b   1.000
_cell.length_c   1.000
_cell.angle_alpha   90.00
_cell.angle_beta   90.00
_cell.angle_gamma   90.00
#
_symmetry.space_group_name_H-M   'P 1'
#
loop_
_entity.id
_entity.type
_entity.pdbx_description
1 polymer ?
#
loop_
_entity_poly.entity_id
_entity_poly.type
_entity_poly.pdbx_seq_one_letter_code
_entity_poly.pdbx_strand_id
1 'polypeptide(L)'
;MQTFQINTKEKREATGDLFGIFFEDINHAADGGLYAELIQNRAFEFDPIDNKKYHALYAWMPCQLDEKNGQTDAADVSLTILTESPYTKKNPHYLRITQIRQQQV
;
A
#
# COMPACT_ATOMS: atom_id res chain seq x y z
N MET A 1 -0.05 -52.59 -18.24
CA MET A 1 -1.22 -51.83 -18.74
C MET A 1 -2.24 -51.78 -17.63
N GLN A 2 -2.66 -50.59 -17.19
CA GLN A 2 -3.66 -50.45 -16.13
C GLN A 2 -5.04 -50.17 -16.72
N THR A 3 -6.04 -50.83 -16.16
CA THR A 3 -7.44 -50.68 -16.56
C THR A 3 -8.22 -50.10 -15.38
N PHE A 4 -8.92 -48.99 -15.61
CA PHE A 4 -9.82 -48.38 -14.63
C PHE A 4 -11.28 -48.67 -15.02
N GLN A 5 -12.08 -49.10 -14.05
CA GLN A 5 -13.52 -49.34 -14.21
C GLN A 5 -14.29 -48.16 -13.62
N ILE A 6 -15.15 -47.53 -14.42
CA ILE A 6 -15.96 -46.37 -14.01
C ILE A 6 -17.44 -46.78 -14.04
N ASN A 7 -18.17 -46.56 -12.94
CA ASN A 7 -19.61 -46.81 -12.85
C ASN A 7 -20.40 -45.57 -13.28
N THR A 8 -21.26 -45.72 -14.28
CA THR A 8 -22.05 -44.63 -14.87
C THR A 8 -23.52 -44.62 -14.46
N LYS A 9 -23.96 -45.58 -13.63
CA LYS A 9 -25.38 -45.71 -13.22
C LYS A 9 -25.78 -44.74 -12.10
N GLU A 10 -24.82 -44.19 -11.36
CA GLU A 10 -25.07 -43.21 -10.30
C GLU A 10 -24.66 -41.82 -10.76
N LYS A 11 -25.64 -40.90 -10.84
CA LYS A 11 -25.37 -39.47 -11.01
C LYS A 11 -25.30 -38.80 -9.64
N ARG A 12 -24.30 -37.94 -9.45
CA ARG A 12 -24.19 -37.06 -8.29
C ARG A 12 -24.60 -35.65 -8.65
N GLU A 13 -24.87 -34.85 -7.62
CA GLU A 13 -25.19 -33.43 -7.75
C GLU A 13 -24.12 -32.66 -8.53
N ALA A 14 -24.56 -31.60 -9.21
CA ALA A 14 -23.64 -30.68 -9.86
C ALA A 14 -22.68 -30.10 -8.82
N THR A 15 -21.41 -30.00 -9.18
CA THR A 15 -20.33 -29.63 -8.25
C THR A 15 -20.46 -28.25 -7.64
N GLY A 16 -21.34 -27.38 -8.15
CA GLY A 16 -21.62 -26.07 -7.57
C GLY A 16 -20.35 -25.25 -7.37
N ASP A 17 -20.16 -24.77 -6.14
CA ASP A 17 -19.02 -23.93 -5.73
C ASP A 17 -17.76 -24.76 -5.38
N LEU A 18 -17.57 -25.93 -6.00
CA LEU A 18 -16.39 -26.77 -5.76
C LEU A 18 -15.07 -26.04 -6.03
N PHE A 19 -15.07 -25.10 -6.98
CA PHE A 19 -13.92 -24.28 -7.32
C PHE A 19 -14.25 -22.80 -7.13
N GLY A 20 -13.48 -22.14 -6.28
CA GLY A 20 -13.61 -20.72 -5.98
C GLY A 20 -12.28 -20.10 -5.57
N ILE A 21 -12.31 -18.82 -5.22
CA ILE A 21 -11.15 -18.08 -4.76
C ILE A 21 -11.41 -17.65 -3.32
N PHE A 22 -10.45 -17.93 -2.45
CA PHE A 22 -10.38 -17.31 -1.13
C PHE A 22 -9.55 -16.03 -1.23
N PHE A 23 -10.00 -14.97 -0.56
CA PHE A 23 -9.33 -13.69 -0.59
C PHE A 23 -9.15 -13.14 0.83
N GLU A 24 -7.90 -12.81 1.15
CA GLU A 24 -7.49 -12.02 2.31
C GLU A 24 -6.43 -11.03 1.85
N ASP A 25 -6.29 -9.90 2.54
CA ASP A 25 -5.14 -9.01 2.30
C ASP A 25 -3.91 -9.55 3.03
N ILE A 26 -3.21 -10.47 2.37
CA ILE A 26 -1.93 -11.00 2.81
C ILE A 26 -0.89 -10.80 1.71
N ASN A 27 0.34 -10.50 2.08
CA ASN A 27 1.44 -10.30 1.12
C ASN A 27 1.13 -9.26 0.03
N HIS A 28 0.42 -8.18 0.36
CA HIS A 28 -0.03 -7.15 -0.59
C HIS A 28 -1.01 -7.68 -1.66
N ALA A 29 -1.81 -8.70 -1.35
CA ALA A 29 -2.79 -9.24 -2.30
C ALA A 29 -3.95 -8.28 -2.56
N ALA A 30 -4.35 -7.44 -1.60
CA ALA A 30 -5.31 -6.36 -1.82
C ALA A 30 -4.58 -5.05 -2.12
N ASP A 31 -4.06 -4.38 -1.09
CA ASP A 31 -3.37 -3.09 -1.20
C ASP A 31 -1.93 -3.29 -1.71
N GLY A 32 -1.70 -2.91 -2.97
CA GLY A 32 -0.48 -3.20 -3.72
C GLY A 32 -0.58 -4.42 -4.65
N GLY A 33 -1.77 -5.02 -4.75
CA GLY A 33 -2.07 -6.19 -5.59
C GLY A 33 -3.33 -5.97 -6.41
N LEU A 34 -4.44 -6.59 -5.98
CA LEU A 34 -5.72 -6.52 -6.70
C LEU A 34 -6.31 -5.10 -6.72
N TYR A 35 -6.11 -4.32 -5.66
CA TYR A 35 -6.52 -2.92 -5.65
C TYR A 35 -5.52 -2.08 -6.44
N ALA A 36 -6.00 -1.42 -7.51
CA ALA A 36 -5.17 -0.74 -8.50
C ALA A 36 -4.52 0.58 -8.05
N GLU A 37 -4.55 0.90 -6.75
CA GLU A 37 -3.84 2.06 -6.20
C GLU A 37 -2.34 1.83 -6.27
N LEU A 38 -1.61 2.80 -6.80
CA LEU A 38 -0.16 2.72 -6.99
C LEU A 38 0.61 3.42 -5.87
N ILE A 39 -0.04 4.31 -5.12
CA ILE A 39 0.59 5.05 -4.02
C ILE A 39 0.47 4.25 -2.73
N GLN A 40 1.59 3.70 -2.28
CA GLN A 40 1.67 3.05 -0.97
C GLN A 40 1.60 4.09 0.16
N ASN A 41 0.89 3.76 1.24
CA ASN A 41 0.73 4.64 2.40
C ASN A 41 0.20 6.05 2.03
N ARG A 42 -0.74 6.13 1.09
CA ARG A 42 -1.28 7.39 0.56
C ARG A 42 -1.97 8.30 1.58
N ALA A 43 -2.37 7.73 2.73
CA ALA A 43 -3.09 8.42 3.80
C ALA A 43 -2.28 8.56 5.09
N PHE A 44 -1.01 8.13 5.10
CA PHE A 44 -0.11 8.24 6.26
C PHE A 44 -0.56 7.45 7.51
N GLU A 45 -1.32 6.36 7.32
CA GLU A 45 -1.92 5.54 8.39
C GLU A 45 -1.06 4.32 8.77
N PHE A 46 0.09 4.11 8.13
CA PHE A 46 0.95 2.96 8.42
C PHE A 46 1.54 3.07 9.83
N ASP A 47 1.35 2.02 10.65
CA ASP A 47 1.73 1.99 12.06
C ASP A 47 2.65 0.80 12.41
N PRO A 48 3.59 0.96 13.37
CA PRO A 48 4.43 -0.13 13.86
C PRO A 48 3.70 -1.38 14.35
N ILE A 49 2.42 -1.27 14.74
CA ILE A 49 1.58 -2.41 15.16
C ILE A 49 1.37 -3.42 14.03
N ASP A 50 1.27 -2.95 12.78
CA ASP A 50 1.08 -3.79 11.60
C ASP A 50 2.40 -4.36 11.09
N ASN A 51 3.47 -3.57 11.18
CA ASN A 51 4.83 -3.97 10.82
C ASN A 51 5.84 -3.07 11.52
N LYS A 52 6.88 -3.64 12.14
CA LYS A 52 7.91 -2.86 12.86
C LYS A 52 8.60 -1.75 12.06
N LYS A 53 8.61 -1.84 10.73
CA LYS A 53 9.19 -0.82 9.83
C LYS A 53 8.21 0.28 9.46
N TYR A 54 6.92 0.07 9.69
CA TYR A 54 5.88 1.02 9.30
C TYR A 54 5.86 2.21 10.26
N HIS A 55 5.63 3.37 9.67
CA HIS A 55 5.45 4.65 10.32
C HIS A 55 4.74 5.57 9.33
N ALA A 56 4.22 6.70 9.80
CA ALA A 56 3.39 7.59 8.98
C ALA A 56 4.07 8.11 7.69
N LEU A 57 5.40 8.23 7.68
CA LEU A 57 6.22 8.60 6.51
C LEU A 57 6.77 7.40 5.72
N TYR A 58 6.38 6.16 6.02
CA TYR A 58 6.83 4.98 5.26
C TYR A 58 6.44 5.12 3.78
N ALA A 59 7.34 4.73 2.87
CA ALA A 59 7.20 4.91 1.42
C ALA A 59 7.17 6.39 0.92
N TRP A 60 7.42 7.37 1.79
CA TRP A 60 7.56 8.77 1.43
C TRP A 60 8.97 9.27 1.73
N MET A 61 9.57 9.99 0.77
CA MET A 61 10.85 10.65 0.96
C MET A 61 10.86 12.02 0.27
N PRO A 62 11.59 13.02 0.82
CA PRO A 62 11.76 14.29 0.16
C PRO A 62 12.64 14.12 -1.08
N CYS A 63 12.17 14.57 -2.23
CA CYS A 63 12.96 14.55 -3.46
C CYS A 63 12.84 15.87 -4.23
N GLN A 64 13.90 16.19 -4.96
CA GLN A 64 13.99 17.32 -5.88
C GLN A 64 14.23 16.76 -7.28
N LEU A 65 13.65 17.40 -8.29
CA LEU A 65 13.93 17.08 -9.69
C LEU A 65 14.95 18.10 -10.22
N ASP A 66 16.11 17.60 -10.63
CA ASP A 66 17.10 18.34 -11.40
C ASP A 66 16.90 18.00 -12.88
N GLU A 67 16.66 19.00 -13.72
CA GLU A 67 16.45 18.83 -15.16
C GLU A 67 17.62 18.14 -15.87
N LYS A 68 18.85 18.23 -15.32
CA LYS A 68 20.07 17.64 -15.89
C LYS A 68 20.43 16.30 -15.25
N ASN A 69 20.17 16.15 -13.95
CA ASN A 69 20.66 15.02 -13.16
C ASN A 69 19.56 14.04 -12.70
N GLY A 70 18.29 14.33 -12.99
CA GLY A 70 17.17 13.51 -12.58
C GLY A 70 16.75 13.75 -11.13
N GLN A 71 16.17 12.74 -10.49
CA GLN A 71 15.69 12.83 -9.12
C GLN A 71 16.87 12.80 -8.13
N THR A 72 16.92 13.77 -7.22
CA THR A 72 17.89 13.87 -6.12
C THR A 72 17.16 14.05 -4.79
N ASP A 73 17.86 13.85 -3.67
CA ASP A 73 17.28 14.13 -2.35
C ASP A 73 17.08 15.64 -2.17
N ALA A 74 15.90 16.05 -1.69
CA ALA A 74 15.66 17.45 -1.40
C ALA A 74 16.28 17.83 -0.05
N ALA A 75 17.42 18.54 -0.08
CA ALA A 75 18.19 18.90 1.11
C ALA A 75 17.52 19.97 2.00
N ASP A 76 16.66 20.82 1.43
CA ASP A 76 16.14 22.01 2.11
C ASP A 76 14.66 21.90 2.49
N VAL A 77 14.14 20.69 2.73
CA VAL A 77 12.75 20.48 3.16
C VAL A 77 12.64 19.53 4.35
N SER A 78 11.68 19.79 5.23
CA SER A 78 11.25 18.87 6.27
C SER A 78 9.83 18.38 6.01
N LEU A 79 9.64 17.07 6.21
CA LEU A 79 8.34 16.40 6.11
C LEU A 79 7.80 16.15 7.52
N THR A 80 6.54 16.48 7.76
CA THR A 80 5.88 16.22 9.06
C THR A 80 4.44 15.77 8.81
N ILE A 81 4.02 14.69 9.47
CA ILE A 81 2.61 14.29 9.47
C ILE A 81 1.91 14.96 10.64
N LEU A 82 0.76 15.57 10.37
CA LEU A 82 -0.03 16.31 11.35
C LEU A 82 -1.48 15.85 11.32
N THR A 83 -2.18 16.14 12.40
CA THR A 83 -3.62 15.90 12.57
C THR A 83 -4.38 17.15 13.03
N GLU A 84 -3.68 18.26 13.26
CA GLU A 84 -4.29 19.52 13.68
C GLU A 84 -5.10 20.14 12.54
N SER A 85 -6.38 20.43 12.81
CA SER A 85 -7.34 21.00 11.83
C SER A 85 -7.37 20.22 10.49
N PRO A 86 -7.75 18.93 10.52
CA PRO A 86 -7.62 18.08 9.36
C PRO A 86 -8.66 18.42 8.28
N TYR A 87 -8.32 18.14 7.02
CA TYR A 87 -9.26 18.31 5.90
C TYR A 87 -10.51 17.42 6.07
N THR A 88 -10.36 16.22 6.63
CA THR A 88 -11.48 15.32 6.96
C THR A 88 -11.33 14.77 8.37
N LYS A 89 -12.47 14.48 9.02
CA LYS A 89 -12.47 13.79 10.32
C LYS A 89 -12.21 12.28 10.20
N LYS A 90 -12.46 11.68 9.03
CA LYS A 90 -12.32 10.24 8.81
C LYS A 90 -10.86 9.82 8.67
N ASN A 91 -10.10 10.58 7.89
CA ASN A 91 -8.66 10.44 7.71
C ASN A 91 -8.02 11.76 8.13
N PRO A 92 -7.60 11.90 9.40
CA PRO A 92 -7.13 13.17 9.94
C PRO A 92 -5.68 13.48 9.57
N HIS A 93 -4.89 12.49 9.17
CA HIS A 93 -3.48 12.67 8.87
C HIS A 93 -3.27 13.41 7.54
N TYR A 94 -2.33 14.36 7.53
CA TYR A 94 -1.87 15.03 6.32
C TYR A 94 -0.37 15.35 6.40
N LEU A 95 0.26 15.37 5.23
CA LEU A 95 1.67 15.74 5.08
C LEU A 95 1.82 17.26 5.00
N ARG A 96 2.62 17.83 5.90
CA ARG A 96 3.14 19.20 5.81
C ARG A 96 4.59 19.15 5.31
N ILE A 97 4.87 19.92 4.27
CA ILE A 97 6.22 20.14 3.73
C ILE A 97 6.64 21.55 4.13
N THR A 98 7.78 21.68 4.81
CA THR A 98 8.32 22.99 5.23
C THR A 98 9.69 23.20 4.63
N GLN A 99 9.91 24.34 3.97
CA GLN A 99 11.24 24.71 3.50
C GLN A 99 12.12 25.12 4.68
N ILE A 100 13.31 24.52 4.78
CA ILE A 100 14.33 24.90 5.74
C ILE A 100 15.11 26.07 5.12
N ARG A 101 14.97 27.28 5.69
CA ARG A 101 15.79 28.42 5.26
C ARG A 101 17.16 28.33 5.92
N GLN A 102 18.22 28.24 5.12
CA GLN A 102 19.58 28.52 5.61
C GLN A 102 19.68 30.02 5.89
N GLN A 103 20.02 30.39 7.13
CA GLN A 103 20.30 31.79 7.46
C GLN A 103 21.53 32.23 6.66
N GLN A 104 21.37 33.24 5.80
CA GLN A 104 22.52 33.95 5.24
C GLN A 104 23.25 34.64 6.40
N VAL A 105 24.48 34.20 6.65
CA VAL A 105 25.46 34.90 7.49
C VAL A 105 26.06 36.07 6.70
#